data_AF-A0A0F9JW41-F1
#
_entry.id   AF-A0A0F9JW41-F1
#
_cell.length_a   1.000
_cell.length_b   1.000
_cell.length_c   1.000
_cell.angle_alpha   90.00
_cell.angle_beta   90.00
_cell.angle_gamma   90.00
#
_symmetry.space_group_name_H-M   'P 1'
#
loop_
_entity.id
_entity.type
_entity.pdbx_description
1 polymer ?
#
loop_
_entity_poly.entity_id
_entity_poly.type
_entity_poly.pdbx_seq_one_letter_code
_entity_poly.pdbx_strand_id
1 'polypeptide(L)'
;MKMDEFAKKPIRTLGEVILLLEGQPERNTVKLDFTNEIPTSLHSYRGYYEDLSLGCSPNARPMTVERLLKRFKDAKGQTFEGYKGGDFTMGEYTEVWLSEYGTCGEGLGPILLSYM
;
A
#
# COMPACT_ATOMS: atom_id res chain seq x y z
N MET A 1 -5.43 20.93 -3.77
CA MET A 1 -6.43 19.86 -3.59
C MET A 1 -6.94 19.96 -2.16
N LYS A 2 -8.25 19.97 -1.92
CA LYS A 2 -8.79 20.08 -0.55
C LYS A 2 -8.74 18.72 0.13
N MET A 3 -8.47 18.67 1.44
CA MET A 3 -8.46 17.42 2.25
C MET A 3 -9.79 16.64 2.12
N ASP A 4 -10.90 17.33 1.88
CA ASP A 4 -12.23 16.75 1.69
C ASP A 4 -12.38 15.88 0.42
N GLU A 5 -11.63 16.20 -0.63
CA GLU A 5 -11.64 15.49 -1.91
C GLU A 5 -10.67 14.32 -1.85
N PHE A 6 -9.56 14.53 -1.15
CA PHE A 6 -8.59 13.49 -0.82
C PHE A 6 -9.28 12.36 -0.06
N ALA A 7 -10.05 12.63 1.00
CA ALA A 7 -10.73 11.61 1.81
C ALA A 7 -11.82 10.77 1.08
N LYS A 8 -12.24 11.16 -0.12
CA LYS A 8 -13.28 10.47 -0.89
C LYS A 8 -12.74 9.47 -1.92
N LYS A 9 -11.43 9.49 -2.19
CA LYS A 9 -10.84 8.61 -3.21
C LYS A 9 -10.80 7.16 -2.68
N PRO A 10 -11.44 6.20 -3.38
CA PRO A 10 -11.51 4.81 -2.91
C PRO A 10 -10.17 4.09 -2.96
N ILE A 11 -9.28 4.49 -3.87
CA ILE A 11 -7.98 3.85 -4.13
C ILE A 11 -6.90 4.93 -4.21
N ARG A 12 -5.76 4.73 -3.55
CA ARG A 12 -4.60 5.61 -3.64
C ARG A 12 -3.59 5.12 -4.68
N THR A 13 -2.89 6.05 -5.30
CA THR A 13 -1.71 5.69 -6.09
C THR A 13 -0.47 5.55 -5.22
N LEU A 14 0.57 4.90 -5.74
CA LEU A 14 1.86 4.74 -5.07
C LEU A 14 2.46 6.10 -4.66
N GLY A 15 2.38 7.10 -5.54
CA GLY A 15 2.82 8.45 -5.23
C GLY A 15 2.04 9.08 -4.07
N GLU A 16 0.72 8.93 -4.07
CA GLU A 16 -0.14 9.44 -2.99
C GLU A 16 0.16 8.74 -1.65
N VAL A 17 0.37 7.43 -1.66
CA VAL A 17 0.74 6.66 -0.46
C VAL A 17 2.09 7.13 0.10
N ILE A 18 3.10 7.31 -0.76
CA ILE A 18 4.41 7.82 -0.35
C ILE A 18 4.27 9.20 0.32
N LEU A 19 3.56 10.14 -0.32
CA LEU A 19 3.34 11.48 0.21
C LEU A 19 2.62 11.46 1.56
N LEU A 20 1.67 10.55 1.75
CA LEU A 20 0.96 10.40 3.01
C LEU A 20 1.87 9.92 4.13
N LEU A 21 2.68 8.90 3.85
CA LEU A 21 3.61 8.32 4.81
C LEU A 21 4.73 9.31 5.18
N GLU A 22 5.18 10.15 4.26
CA GLU A 22 6.14 11.23 4.53
C GLU A 22 5.61 12.28 5.52
N GLY A 23 4.29 12.44 5.61
CA GLY A 23 3.64 13.33 6.56
C GLY A 23 3.47 12.76 7.97
N GLN A 24 3.80 11.47 8.19
CA GLN A 24 3.57 10.79 9.47
C GLN A 24 4.86 10.67 10.33
N PRO A 25 4.74 10.57 11.67
CA PRO A 25 5.90 10.34 12.52
C PRO A 25 6.58 8.99 12.23
N GLU A 26 7.86 9.03 11.86
CA GLU A 26 8.65 7.87 11.39
C GLU A 26 8.59 6.62 12.29
N ARG A 27 8.56 6.83 13.61
CA ARG A 27 8.60 5.77 14.63
C ARG A 27 7.23 5.21 14.98
N ASN A 28 6.13 5.78 14.48
CA ASN A 28 4.80 5.22 14.72
C ASN A 28 4.69 3.83 14.10
N THR A 29 3.97 2.96 14.78
CA THR A 29 3.64 1.65 14.22
C THR A 29 2.43 1.78 13.32
N VAL A 30 2.52 1.20 12.13
CA VAL A 30 1.42 1.18 11.15
C VAL A 30 0.53 0.00 11.46
N LYS A 31 -0.76 0.27 11.60
CA LYS A 31 -1.81 -0.75 11.67
C LYS A 31 -2.86 -0.45 10.63
N LEU A 32 -3.34 -1.51 9.99
CA LEU A 32 -4.32 -1.45 8.93
C LEU A 32 -5.64 -1.95 9.46
N ASP A 33 -6.70 -1.24 9.10
CA ASP A 33 -8.09 -1.61 9.33
C ASP A 33 -8.52 -1.73 10.81
N PHE A 34 -9.81 -1.98 11.05
CA PHE A 34 -10.39 -2.17 12.38
C PHE A 34 -9.86 -3.44 13.09
N THR A 35 -9.26 -4.37 12.35
CA THR A 35 -8.67 -5.62 12.84
C THR A 35 -7.25 -5.45 13.40
N ASN A 36 -6.66 -4.26 13.31
CA ASN A 36 -5.28 -3.97 13.73
C ASN A 36 -4.23 -4.84 13.01
N GLU A 37 -4.47 -5.19 11.75
CA GLU A 37 -3.51 -5.98 10.98
C GLU A 37 -2.24 -5.20 10.68
N ILE A 38 -1.12 -5.92 10.58
CA ILE A 38 0.20 -5.31 10.43
C ILE A 38 0.67 -5.49 8.98
N PRO A 39 1.13 -4.43 8.30
CA PRO A 39 1.63 -4.53 6.93
C PRO A 39 2.77 -5.53 6.77
N THR A 40 2.77 -6.28 5.66
CA THR A 40 3.79 -7.31 5.36
C THR A 40 4.66 -6.95 4.15
N SER A 41 4.30 -7.44 2.96
CA SER A 41 5.09 -7.35 1.72
C SER A 41 4.28 -6.77 0.58
N LEU A 42 5.00 -6.11 -0.33
CA LEU A 42 4.45 -5.63 -1.59
C LEU A 42 4.51 -6.73 -2.65
N HIS A 43 3.50 -6.79 -3.52
CA HIS A 43 3.40 -7.76 -4.60
C HIS A 43 2.50 -7.22 -5.72
N SER A 44 2.55 -7.82 -6.91
CA SER A 44 1.60 -7.52 -7.98
C SER A 44 0.18 -7.87 -7.54
N TYR A 45 -0.76 -6.96 -7.75
CA TYR A 45 -2.15 -7.17 -7.37
C TYR A 45 -2.81 -8.19 -8.29
N ARG A 46 -3.52 -9.19 -7.72
CA ARG A 46 -4.09 -10.27 -8.54
C ARG A 46 -5.23 -9.80 -9.45
N GLY A 47 -5.94 -8.75 -9.07
CA GLY A 47 -7.03 -8.21 -9.88
C GLY A 47 -6.54 -7.55 -11.16
N TYR A 48 -5.47 -6.76 -11.03
CA TYR A 48 -4.81 -6.00 -12.09
C TYR A 48 -3.30 -6.11 -11.89
N TYR A 49 -2.61 -6.87 -12.72
CA TYR A 49 -1.20 -7.23 -12.47
C TYR A 49 -0.26 -6.02 -12.57
N GLU A 50 -0.68 -4.99 -13.31
CA GLU A 50 -0.05 -3.69 -13.42
C GLU A 50 -0.13 -2.83 -12.13
N ASP A 51 -0.97 -3.25 -11.17
CA ASP A 51 -1.13 -2.57 -9.89
C ASP A 51 -0.32 -3.23 -8.77
N LEU A 52 -0.12 -2.45 -7.71
CA LEU A 52 0.61 -2.87 -6.52
C LEU A 52 -0.36 -3.27 -5.41
N SER A 53 -0.03 -4.30 -4.64
CA SER A 53 -0.77 -4.66 -3.44
C SER A 53 0.13 -4.75 -2.22
N LEU A 54 -0.41 -4.31 -1.08
CA LEU A 54 0.17 -4.45 0.24
C LEU A 54 -0.53 -5.59 0.97
N GLY A 55 0.24 -6.61 1.38
CA GLY A 55 -0.25 -7.64 2.29
C GLY A 55 -0.30 -7.17 3.74
N CYS A 56 -1.07 -7.87 4.56
CA CYS A 56 -1.25 -7.60 5.97
C CYS A 56 -1.54 -8.87 6.78
N SER A 57 -1.09 -8.92 8.03
CA SER A 57 -1.33 -10.06 8.89
C SER A 57 -1.36 -9.65 10.36
N PRO A 58 -2.26 -10.22 11.20
CA PRO A 58 -2.29 -9.93 12.62
C PRO A 58 -1.05 -10.46 13.36
N ASN A 59 -0.35 -11.43 12.77
CA ASN A 59 0.83 -12.08 13.37
C ASN A 59 2.16 -11.59 12.79
N ALA A 60 2.13 -10.54 11.94
CA ALA A 60 3.35 -10.00 11.36
C ALA A 60 4.17 -9.20 12.38
N ARG A 61 5.45 -8.99 12.06
CA ARG A 61 6.32 -8.15 12.88
C ARG A 61 5.87 -6.69 12.78
N PRO A 62 5.91 -5.91 13.88
CA PRO A 62 5.58 -4.50 13.85
C PRO A 62 6.27 -3.76 12.70
N MET A 63 5.46 -3.05 11.92
CA MET A 63 5.91 -2.19 10.83
C MET A 63 5.89 -0.74 11.30
N THR A 64 7.00 -0.01 11.12
CA THR A 64 7.02 1.43 11.38
C THR A 64 6.70 2.21 10.12
N VAL A 65 6.26 3.46 10.26
CA VAL A 65 6.04 4.39 9.14
C VAL A 65 7.30 4.47 8.27
N GLU A 66 8.48 4.66 8.87
CA GLU A 66 9.76 4.73 8.15
C GLU A 66 10.01 3.49 7.29
N ARG A 67 9.80 2.30 7.86
CA ARG A 67 10.05 1.04 7.16
C ARG A 67 9.06 0.81 6.03
N LEU A 68 7.79 1.16 6.25
CA LEU A 68 6.76 1.05 5.23
C LEU A 68 6.99 2.06 4.09
N LEU A 69 7.31 3.31 4.44
CA LEU A 69 7.66 4.36 3.50
C LEU A 69 8.84 3.94 2.63
N LYS A 70 9.89 3.37 3.24
CA LYS A 70 11.03 2.85 2.50
C LYS A 70 10.62 1.79 1.49
N ARG A 71 9.75 0.84 1.87
CA ARG A 71 9.27 -0.20 0.94
C ARG A 71 8.54 0.39 -0.28
N PHE A 72 7.67 1.36 -0.06
CA PHE A 72 6.95 2.01 -1.17
C PHE A 72 7.88 2.85 -2.05
N LYS A 73 8.83 3.57 -1.46
CA LYS A 73 9.87 4.29 -2.21
C LYS A 73 10.73 3.33 -3.04
N ASP A 74 11.16 2.22 -2.46
CA ASP A 74 11.94 1.20 -3.15
C ASP A 74 11.12 0.57 -4.30
N ALA A 75 9.81 0.35 -4.10
CA ALA A 75 8.93 -0.22 -5.13
C ALA A 75 8.70 0.72 -6.32
N LYS A 76 8.80 2.05 -6.15
CA LYS A 76 8.66 3.00 -7.26
C LYS A 76 9.80 2.81 -8.26
N GLY A 77 9.45 2.42 -9.47
CA GLY A 77 10.37 2.09 -10.57
C GLY A 77 10.83 0.63 -10.58
N GLN A 78 10.41 -0.20 -9.61
CA GLN A 78 10.68 -1.63 -9.63
C GLN A 78 9.65 -2.39 -10.45
N THR A 79 10.11 -3.50 -11.03
CA THR A 79 9.28 -4.45 -11.77
C THR A 79 8.83 -5.59 -10.86
N PHE A 80 7.55 -5.91 -10.89
CA PHE A 80 6.96 -7.07 -10.20
C PHE A 80 6.40 -8.04 -11.23
N GLU A 81 6.60 -9.33 -10.99
CA GLU A 81 6.02 -10.39 -11.82
C GLU A 81 4.53 -10.55 -11.49
N GLY A 82 3.69 -10.59 -12.52
CA GLY A 82 2.27 -10.85 -12.40
C GLY A 82 1.98 -12.31 -12.05
N TYR A 83 0.85 -12.57 -11.37
CA TYR A 83 0.51 -13.92 -10.89
C TYR A 83 0.38 -14.98 -12.02
N LYS A 84 0.01 -14.56 -13.24
CA LYS A 84 -0.04 -15.43 -14.43
C LYS A 84 1.11 -15.16 -15.42
N GLY A 85 2.19 -14.56 -14.92
CA GLY A 85 3.33 -14.09 -15.71
C GLY A 85 3.15 -12.66 -16.23
N GLY A 86 4.23 -12.13 -16.79
CA GLY A 86 4.35 -10.73 -17.23
C GLY A 86 5.08 -9.87 -16.20
N ASP A 87 5.69 -8.80 -16.68
CA ASP A 87 6.55 -7.90 -15.90
C ASP A 87 5.93 -6.50 -15.87
N PHE A 88 5.62 -6.01 -14.67
CA PHE A 88 4.91 -4.76 -14.47
C PHE A 88 5.74 -3.78 -13.64
N THR A 89 6.09 -2.64 -14.23
CA THR A 89 6.89 -1.62 -13.55
C THR A 89 6.00 -0.63 -12.81
N MET A 90 6.22 -0.52 -11.50
CA MET A 90 5.37 0.29 -10.63
C MET A 90 5.76 1.76 -10.71
N GLY A 91 4.84 2.61 -11.15
CA GLY A 91 5.02 4.04 -11.32
C GLY A 91 4.33 4.86 -10.23
N GLU A 92 4.44 6.18 -10.33
CA GLU A 92 3.79 7.11 -9.39
C GLU A 92 2.25 7.01 -9.41
N TYR A 93 1.68 6.64 -10.55
CA TYR A 93 0.25 6.53 -10.78
C TYR A 93 -0.29 5.11 -10.62
N THR A 94 0.57 4.13 -10.33
CA THR A 94 0.16 2.75 -10.03
C THR A 94 -0.78 2.75 -8.84
N GLU A 95 -1.96 2.13 -8.98
CA GLU A 95 -2.92 2.02 -7.90
C GLU A 95 -2.44 1.00 -6.86
N VAL A 96 -2.76 1.28 -5.59
CA VAL A 96 -2.35 0.43 -4.46
C VAL A 96 -3.57 -0.21 -3.83
N TRP A 97 -3.47 -1.53 -3.64
CA TRP A 97 -4.51 -2.38 -3.08
C TRP A 97 -4.07 -2.96 -1.74
N LEU A 98 -5.04 -3.42 -0.95
CA LEU A 98 -4.86 -4.20 0.26
C LEU A 98 -5.34 -5.62 -0.01
N SER A 99 -4.41 -6.56 -0.15
CA SER A 99 -4.75 -7.97 -0.34
C SER A 99 -3.59 -8.86 0.06
N GLU A 100 -3.89 -10.11 0.41
CA GLU A 100 -2.86 -11.13 0.53
C GLU A 100 -2.39 -11.62 -0.86
N TYR A 101 -1.18 -12.18 -0.90
CA TYR A 101 -0.62 -12.70 -2.15
C TYR A 101 -1.52 -13.77 -2.76
N GLY A 102 -1.83 -13.63 -4.05
CA GLY A 102 -2.68 -14.58 -4.77
C GLY A 102 -4.18 -14.40 -4.52
N THR A 103 -4.63 -13.31 -3.89
CA THR A 103 -6.05 -12.96 -3.72
C THR A 103 -6.37 -11.58 -4.29
N CYS A 104 -7.67 -11.30 -4.50
CA CYS A 104 -8.16 -9.95 -4.77
C CYS A 104 -8.63 -9.32 -3.44
N GLY A 105 -8.63 -8.00 -3.36
CA GLY A 105 -8.93 -7.30 -2.12
C GLY A 105 -9.47 -5.88 -2.36
N GLU A 106 -9.22 -5.01 -1.40
CA GLU A 106 -9.82 -3.68 -1.35
C GLU A 106 -8.83 -2.60 -1.81
N GLY A 107 -9.36 -1.47 -2.26
CA GLY A 107 -8.55 -0.30 -2.53
C GLY A 107 -7.83 0.19 -1.28
N LEU A 108 -6.54 0.51 -1.37
CA LEU A 108 -5.82 1.13 -0.28
C LEU A 108 -6.27 2.58 -0.13
N GLY A 109 -7.38 2.79 0.56
CA GLY A 109 -8.12 4.05 0.65
C GLY A 109 -7.87 4.85 1.95
N PRO A 110 -8.86 5.65 2.40
CA PRO A 110 -8.76 6.52 3.58
C PRO A 110 -8.60 5.74 4.90
N ILE A 111 -8.99 4.47 4.95
CA ILE A 111 -8.93 3.62 6.15
C ILE A 111 -7.48 3.45 6.62
N LEU A 112 -6.51 3.48 5.71
CA LEU A 112 -5.09 3.45 6.06
C LEU A 112 -4.69 4.64 6.95
N LEU A 113 -5.33 5.81 6.79
CA LEU A 113 -4.95 7.04 7.48
C LEU A 113 -5.58 7.19 8.87
N SER A 114 -6.64 6.44 9.15
CA SER A 114 -7.36 6.57 10.43
C SER A 114 -6.60 5.97 11.62
N TYR A 115 -5.54 5.17 11.37
CA TYR A 115 -4.87 4.36 12.38
C TYR A 115 -3.32 4.48 12.37
N MET A 116 -2.78 5.54 11.75
CA MET A 116 -1.33 5.83 11.63
C MET A 116 -0.87 7.02 12.50
#